data_AF-A0A5B7H202-F1
#
_entry.id   AF-A0A5B7H202-F1
#
_cell.length_a   1.000
_cell.length_b   1.000
_cell.length_c   1.000
_cell.angle_alpha   90.00
_cell.angle_beta   90.00
_cell.angle_gamma   90.00
#
_symmetry.space_group_name_H-M   'P 1'
#
loop_
_entity.id
_entity.type
_entity.pdbx_description
1 polymer ?
#
loop_
_entity_poly.entity_id
_entity_poly.type
_entity_poly.pdbx_seq_one_letter_code
_entity_poly.pdbx_strand_id
1 'polypeptide(L)'
;MFLFQPAYALIGSLNGVHVFGESHGVTLCSTRTKNSSFTWRTYHDSIRLVLIRGSEVVADSCDSRLLDLMFASLVLLLGLDNLTSGTNIERLKRDIRPSYLLLDELLSRAVNSSDNLGFSHLTGCAECVIPPDQHILQSELEKYAEGVESSCACVMMNGQVVSGTRSFWSLSHTELVLLPLLVATNTFSAARDLPIYLPDKSPNVPFRMLVVKLTGHVYAITLCGPTPTLTEIIRSASSSWAPVYQVLESITTLLPWNIAPGLLSQIDHSVIG
;
A
#
# COMPACT_ATOMS: atom_id res chain seq x y z
N MET A 1 9.38 -6.93 12.42
CA MET A 1 8.31 -7.94 12.32
C MET A 1 7.36 -7.71 13.47
N PHE A 2 6.21 -7.12 13.21
CA PHE A 2 5.23 -6.69 14.21
C PHE A 2 4.10 -7.70 14.43
N LEU A 3 3.97 -8.68 13.54
CA LEU A 3 2.99 -9.76 13.67
C LEU A 3 3.56 -10.93 14.47
N PHE A 4 3.02 -11.14 15.68
CA PHE A 4 3.34 -12.26 16.57
C PHE A 4 2.07 -13.03 16.92
N GLN A 5 2.16 -14.35 17.09
CA GLN A 5 1.07 -15.16 17.60
C GLN A 5 1.04 -15.10 19.13
N PRO A 6 0.05 -14.41 19.75
CA PRO A 6 0.00 -14.29 21.21
C PRO A 6 -0.28 -15.65 21.88
N ALA A 7 0.02 -15.72 23.18
CA ALA A 7 -0.26 -16.91 23.99
C ALA A 7 -1.77 -17.25 23.96
N TYR A 8 -2.09 -18.54 23.90
CA TYR A 8 -3.48 -19.03 23.85
C TYR A 8 -4.37 -18.50 24.97
N ALA A 9 -3.81 -18.30 26.18
CA ALA A 9 -4.54 -17.72 27.30
C ALA A 9 -5.01 -16.28 27.03
N LEU A 10 -4.18 -15.47 26.36
CA LEU A 10 -4.56 -14.10 25.99
C LEU A 10 -5.65 -14.10 24.92
N ILE A 11 -5.54 -14.95 23.91
CA ILE A 11 -6.56 -15.12 22.87
C ILE A 11 -7.90 -15.54 23.49
N GLY A 12 -7.89 -16.52 24.40
CA GLY A 12 -9.08 -16.99 25.10
C GLY A 12 -9.73 -15.90 25.95
N SER A 13 -8.92 -15.09 26.63
CA SER A 13 -9.40 -13.99 27.47
C SER A 13 -10.02 -12.87 26.64
N LEU A 14 -9.37 -12.47 25.54
CA LEU A 14 -9.91 -11.48 24.60
C LEU A 14 -11.21 -11.95 23.95
N ASN A 15 -11.29 -13.23 23.57
CA ASN A 15 -12.52 -13.79 23.02
C ASN A 15 -13.64 -13.84 24.06
N GLY A 16 -13.33 -14.13 25.32
CA GLY A 16 -14.31 -14.10 26.42
C GLY A 16 -14.94 -12.71 26.61
N VAL A 17 -14.12 -11.65 26.60
CA VAL A 17 -14.60 -10.26 26.67
C VAL A 17 -15.51 -9.92 25.47
N HIS A 18 -15.15 -10.39 24.28
CA HIS A 18 -15.94 -10.15 23.08
C HIS A 18 -17.31 -10.84 23.13
N VAL A 19 -17.33 -12.15 23.41
CA VAL A 19 -18.57 -12.94 23.48
C VAL A 19 -19.50 -12.42 24.57
N PHE A 20 -18.94 -11.93 25.68
CA PHE A 20 -19.72 -11.26 26.71
C PHE A 20 -20.42 -10.01 26.17
N GLY A 21 -19.71 -9.15 25.43
CA GLY A 21 -20.29 -7.97 24.77
C GLY A 21 -21.40 -8.34 23.78
N GLU A 22 -21.15 -9.30 22.90
CA GLU A 22 -22.13 -9.78 21.91
C GLU A 22 -23.40 -10.33 22.57
N SER A 23 -23.28 -11.09 23.65
CA SER A 23 -24.43 -11.63 24.39
C SER A 23 -25.36 -10.54 24.96
N HIS A 24 -24.84 -9.31 25.11
CA HIS A 24 -25.60 -8.14 25.58
C HIS A 24 -25.95 -7.16 24.44
N GLY A 25 -25.69 -7.54 23.17
CA GLY A 25 -25.94 -6.69 22.00
C GLY A 25 -25.00 -5.49 21.88
N VAL A 26 -23.84 -5.52 22.55
CA VAL A 26 -22.86 -4.43 22.54
C VAL A 26 -21.62 -4.85 21.75
N THR A 27 -21.37 -4.17 20.64
CA THR A 27 -20.10 -4.30 19.91
C THR A 27 -19.07 -3.44 20.60
N LEU A 28 -18.10 -4.11 21.21
CA LEU A 28 -16.98 -3.41 21.80
C LEU A 28 -16.12 -2.90 20.63
N CYS A 29 -15.52 -1.71 20.72
CA CYS A 29 -14.74 -1.11 19.61
C CYS A 29 -13.30 -0.75 20.02
N SER A 30 -13.15 -0.19 21.21
CA SER A 30 -11.86 0.16 21.79
C SER A 30 -11.93 0.07 23.31
N THR A 31 -10.83 -0.32 23.93
CA THR A 31 -10.66 -0.32 25.38
C THR A 31 -9.30 0.29 25.71
N ARG A 32 -9.27 1.22 26.66
CA ARG A 32 -8.02 1.79 27.18
C ARG A 32 -7.80 1.33 28.61
N THR A 33 -6.63 0.76 28.86
CA THR A 33 -6.12 0.48 30.20
C THR A 33 -5.05 1.49 30.57
N LYS A 34 -4.53 1.43 31.80
CA LYS A 34 -3.44 2.31 32.26
C LYS A 34 -2.17 2.17 31.42
N ASN A 35 -1.91 0.97 30.90
CA ASN A 35 -0.63 0.64 30.28
C ASN A 35 -0.75 0.28 28.78
N SER A 36 -1.96 0.17 28.25
CA SER A 36 -2.19 -0.20 26.86
C SER A 36 -3.56 0.22 26.35
N SER A 37 -3.67 0.45 25.05
CA SER A 37 -4.95 0.57 24.35
C SER A 37 -5.15 -0.60 23.39
N PHE A 38 -6.39 -1.06 23.33
CA PHE A 38 -6.87 -2.10 22.45
C PHE A 38 -7.89 -1.48 21.51
N THR A 39 -7.73 -1.69 20.22
CA THR A 39 -8.73 -1.32 19.21
C THR A 39 -9.00 -2.57 18.40
N TRP A 40 -10.27 -2.91 18.21
CA TRP A 40 -10.64 -4.11 17.48
C TRP A 40 -11.76 -3.84 16.49
N ARG A 41 -11.72 -4.60 15.41
CA ARG A 41 -12.70 -4.51 14.34
C ARG A 41 -12.93 -5.89 13.73
N THR A 42 -14.20 -6.21 13.58
CA THR A 42 -14.66 -7.44 12.94
C THR A 42 -15.13 -7.09 11.53
N TYR A 43 -14.65 -7.85 10.54
CA TYR A 43 -14.96 -7.66 9.13
C TYR A 43 -15.70 -8.90 8.62
N HIS A 44 -16.87 -8.66 8.02
CA HIS A 44 -17.72 -9.69 7.40
C HIS A 44 -17.98 -10.90 8.32
N ASP A 45 -18.05 -10.67 9.63
CA ASP A 45 -18.23 -11.69 10.68
C ASP A 45 -17.24 -12.88 10.61
N SER A 46 -16.16 -12.73 9.85
CA SER A 46 -15.23 -13.81 9.50
C SER A 46 -13.83 -13.53 10.04
N ILE A 47 -13.34 -12.30 9.87
CA ILE A 47 -11.98 -11.92 10.29
C ILE A 47 -12.06 -10.82 11.34
N ARG A 48 -11.35 -11.02 12.44
CA ARG A 48 -11.20 -10.02 13.50
C ARG A 48 -9.76 -9.56 13.56
N LEU A 49 -9.55 -8.25 13.40
CA LEU A 49 -8.26 -7.61 13.60
C LEU A 49 -8.25 -6.93 14.96
N VAL A 50 -7.16 -7.12 15.71
CA VAL A 50 -6.97 -6.54 17.05
C VAL A 50 -5.63 -5.81 17.06
N LEU A 51 -5.68 -4.50 17.25
CA LEU A 51 -4.53 -3.64 17.43
C LEU A 51 -4.30 -3.44 18.94
N ILE A 52 -3.05 -3.65 19.37
CA ILE A 52 -2.61 -3.45 20.74
C ILE A 52 -1.49 -2.42 20.73
N ARG A 53 -1.69 -1.29 21.39
CA ARG A 53 -0.66 -0.26 21.59
C ARG A 53 -0.26 -0.20 23.06
N GLY A 54 1.04 -0.05 23.31
CA GLY A 54 1.58 0.21 24.64
C GLY A 54 1.40 1.68 25.04
N SER A 55 1.44 1.96 26.35
CA SER A 55 1.23 3.30 26.94
C SER A 55 2.16 4.40 26.44
N GLU A 56 3.31 4.06 25.86
CA GLU A 56 4.28 5.05 25.37
C GLU A 56 3.92 5.60 23.99
N VAL A 57 2.97 4.96 23.28
CA VAL A 57 2.48 5.42 21.98
C VAL A 57 1.25 6.29 22.20
N VAL A 58 1.31 7.55 21.76
CA VAL A 58 0.17 8.45 21.78
C VAL A 58 -0.97 7.82 20.98
N ALA A 59 -2.11 7.63 21.62
CA ALA A 59 -3.28 7.05 20.99
C ALA A 59 -3.85 8.03 19.95
N ASP A 60 -3.39 7.89 18.71
CA ASP A 60 -3.96 8.62 17.59
C ASP A 60 -5.36 8.10 17.24
N SER A 61 -6.24 9.03 16.91
CA SER A 61 -7.61 8.80 16.45
C SER A 61 -7.73 7.97 15.16
N CYS A 62 -6.61 7.55 14.58
CA CYS A 62 -6.52 6.84 13.31
C CYS A 62 -6.42 5.31 13.42
N ASP A 63 -6.47 4.72 14.63
CA ASP A 63 -6.43 3.24 14.80
C ASP A 63 -7.49 2.50 13.97
N SER A 64 -8.70 3.05 13.92
CA SER A 64 -9.80 2.51 13.12
C SER A 64 -9.45 2.47 11.64
N ARG A 65 -8.89 3.56 11.12
CA ARG A 65 -8.46 3.70 9.74
C ARG A 65 -7.27 2.80 9.40
N LEU A 66 -6.33 2.65 10.33
CA LEU A 66 -5.22 1.72 10.18
C LEU A 66 -5.74 0.28 10.07
N LEU A 67 -6.67 -0.12 10.95
CA LEU A 67 -7.31 -1.43 10.85
C LEU A 67 -8.05 -1.61 9.51
N ASP A 68 -8.69 -0.56 8.97
CA ASP A 68 -9.35 -0.62 7.66
C ASP A 68 -8.34 -0.84 6.54
N LEU A 69 -7.21 -0.10 6.55
CA LEU A 69 -6.12 -0.29 5.59
C LEU A 69 -5.47 -1.66 5.71
N MET A 70 -5.32 -2.18 6.94
CA MET A 70 -4.82 -3.54 7.18
C MET A 70 -5.79 -4.59 6.62
N PHE A 71 -7.10 -4.42 6.77
CA PHE A 71 -8.05 -5.33 6.16
C PHE A 71 -8.04 -5.21 4.63
N ALA A 72 -8.04 -3.99 4.10
CA ALA A 72 -7.99 -3.75 2.67
C ALA A 72 -6.70 -4.27 2.02
N SER A 73 -5.56 -4.26 2.72
CA SER A 73 -4.31 -4.89 2.24
C SER A 73 -4.38 -6.42 2.20
N LEU A 74 -5.12 -7.04 3.12
CA LEU A 74 -5.45 -8.47 3.02
C LEU A 74 -6.35 -8.74 1.81
N VAL A 75 -7.40 -7.93 1.62
CA VAL A 75 -8.25 -8.04 0.42
C VAL A 75 -7.41 -7.86 -0.84
N LEU A 76 -6.49 -6.90 -0.87
CA LEU A 76 -5.64 -6.61 -2.03
C LEU A 76 -4.84 -7.82 -2.52
N LEU A 77 -4.35 -8.65 -1.61
CA LEU A 77 -3.48 -9.78 -1.94
C LEU A 77 -4.21 -11.13 -1.98
N LEU A 78 -5.28 -11.31 -1.20
CA LEU A 78 -6.00 -12.58 -1.11
C LEU A 78 -7.37 -12.58 -1.80
N GLY A 79 -8.00 -11.42 -1.95
CA GLY A 79 -9.39 -11.29 -2.37
C GLY A 79 -10.38 -11.49 -1.22
N LEU A 80 -11.52 -10.81 -1.29
CA LEU A 80 -12.51 -10.80 -0.20
C LEU A 80 -13.22 -12.15 -0.04
N ASP A 81 -13.54 -12.84 -1.14
CA ASP A 81 -14.15 -14.17 -1.08
C ASP A 81 -13.26 -15.15 -0.29
N ASN A 82 -11.95 -15.22 -0.54
CA ASN A 82 -11.06 -16.13 0.18
C ASN A 82 -10.99 -15.86 1.69
N LEU A 83 -11.19 -14.61 2.10
CA LEU A 83 -11.19 -14.17 3.50
C LEU A 83 -12.51 -14.48 4.22
N THR A 84 -13.63 -14.53 3.49
CA THR A 84 -14.98 -14.71 4.04
C THR A 84 -15.52 -16.13 3.86
N SER A 85 -15.07 -16.84 2.83
CA SER A 85 -15.59 -18.14 2.43
C SER A 85 -15.06 -19.29 3.28
N GLY A 86 -15.20 -19.25 4.61
CA GLY A 86 -15.01 -20.38 5.52
C GLY A 86 -13.76 -21.24 5.28
N THR A 87 -12.67 -20.65 4.75
CA THR A 87 -11.50 -21.38 4.30
C THR A 87 -10.81 -22.06 5.48
N ASN A 88 -10.22 -23.23 5.28
CA ASN A 88 -9.43 -23.90 6.32
C ASN A 88 -8.43 -22.91 6.95
N ILE A 89 -8.51 -22.74 8.28
CA ILE A 89 -7.72 -21.76 9.04
C ILE A 89 -6.22 -21.92 8.76
N GLU A 90 -5.72 -23.14 8.60
CA GLU A 90 -4.30 -23.40 8.33
C GLU A 90 -3.89 -22.95 6.91
N ARG A 91 -4.79 -23.07 5.95
CA ARG A 91 -4.58 -22.54 4.60
C ARG A 91 -4.59 -21.03 4.62
N LEU A 92 -5.56 -20.41 5.30
CA LEU A 92 -5.65 -18.95 5.43
C LEU A 92 -4.38 -18.37 6.08
N LYS A 93 -3.87 -18.98 7.16
CA LYS A 93 -2.61 -18.57 7.79
C LYS A 93 -1.42 -18.58 6.83
N ARG A 94 -1.36 -19.57 5.93
CA ARG A 94 -0.30 -19.65 4.91
C ARG A 94 -0.48 -18.57 3.85
N ASP A 95 -1.71 -18.36 3.41
CA ASP A 95 -2.04 -17.44 2.32
C ASP A 95 -1.91 -15.96 2.76
N ILE A 96 -1.99 -15.66 4.06
CA ILE A 96 -1.76 -14.31 4.63
C ILE A 96 -0.26 -13.94 4.69
N ARG A 97 0.66 -14.91 4.71
CA ARG A 97 2.10 -14.65 4.90
C ARG A 97 2.71 -13.63 3.91
N PRO A 98 2.37 -13.63 2.60
CA PRO A 98 2.86 -12.62 1.67
C PRO A 98 2.46 -11.19 2.06
N SER A 99 1.34 -11.01 2.75
CA SER A 99 0.86 -9.71 3.22
C SER A 99 1.64 -9.19 4.43
N TYR A 100 2.47 -10.00 5.09
CA TYR A 100 3.22 -9.56 6.28
C TYR A 100 4.16 -8.39 6.01
N LEU A 101 4.77 -8.32 4.82
CA LEU A 101 5.62 -7.18 4.46
C LEU A 101 4.82 -5.88 4.39
N LEU A 102 3.64 -5.92 3.78
CA LEU A 102 2.76 -4.76 3.64
C LEU A 102 2.17 -4.34 5.00
N LEU A 103 1.77 -5.31 5.81
CA LEU A 103 1.24 -5.07 7.16
C LEU A 103 2.32 -4.53 8.12
N ASP A 104 3.53 -5.08 8.06
CA ASP A 104 4.66 -4.60 8.87
C ASP A 104 5.03 -3.16 8.51
N GLU A 105 4.98 -2.79 7.22
CA GLU A 105 5.22 -1.41 6.79
C GLU A 105 4.11 -0.45 7.25
N LEU A 106 2.84 -0.85 7.13
CA LEU A 106 1.72 -0.06 7.65
C LEU A 106 1.85 0.18 9.17
N LEU A 107 2.26 -0.84 9.92
CA LEU A 107 2.52 -0.73 11.36
C LEU A 107 3.75 0.12 11.65
N SER A 108 4.82 -0.02 10.88
CA SER A 108 6.03 0.80 10.99
C SER A 108 5.70 2.28 10.83
N ARG A 109 4.94 2.64 9.78
CA ARG A 109 4.51 4.03 9.55
C ARG A 109 3.58 4.58 10.63
N ALA A 110 2.76 3.72 11.23
CA ALA A 110 1.84 4.10 12.30
C ALA A 110 2.51 4.24 13.68
N VAL A 111 3.73 3.72 13.85
CA VAL A 111 4.53 3.82 15.09
C VAL A 111 5.61 4.89 14.96
N ASN A 112 6.29 4.93 13.81
CA ASN A 112 7.40 5.83 13.52
C ASN A 112 6.92 7.04 12.71
N SER A 113 6.11 7.91 13.31
CA SER A 113 5.66 9.16 12.68
C SER A 113 6.80 10.15 12.37
N SER A 114 8.04 9.83 12.78
CA SER A 114 9.25 10.63 12.58
C SER A 114 10.06 10.26 11.34
N ASP A 115 9.85 9.06 10.77
CA ASP A 115 10.52 8.69 9.54
C ASP A 115 9.76 9.34 8.38
N ASN A 116 10.48 10.06 7.51
CA ASN A 116 9.99 10.84 6.35
C ASN A 116 9.25 10.01 5.27
N LEU A 117 8.65 8.88 5.62
CA LEU A 117 7.97 7.91 4.75
C LEU A 117 6.51 8.28 4.43
N GLY A 118 6.12 9.51 4.75
CA GLY A 118 4.87 10.13 4.29
C GLY A 118 3.60 9.71 5.03
N PHE A 119 2.53 10.50 4.82
CA PHE A 119 1.29 10.45 5.58
C PHE A 119 0.12 9.83 4.81
N SER A 120 0.37 9.11 3.71
CA SER A 120 -0.65 8.47 2.88
C SER A 120 -1.63 7.61 3.68
N HIS A 121 -1.12 6.83 4.63
CA HIS A 121 -1.95 6.00 5.52
C HIS A 121 -2.90 6.80 6.43
N LEU A 122 -2.52 8.04 6.80
CA LEU A 122 -3.34 8.94 7.63
C LEU A 122 -4.27 9.81 6.81
N THR A 123 -3.89 10.19 5.59
CA THR A 123 -4.67 11.12 4.74
C THR A 123 -5.63 10.37 3.82
N GLY A 124 -5.27 9.16 3.37
CA GLY A 124 -5.97 8.44 2.30
C GLY A 124 -5.65 8.96 0.91
N CYS A 125 -4.61 9.77 0.79
CA CYS A 125 -4.17 10.32 -0.46
C CYS A 125 -2.89 9.60 -0.91
N ALA A 126 -2.77 9.36 -2.21
CA ALA A 126 -1.49 8.96 -2.78
C ALA A 126 -0.45 10.07 -2.55
N GLU A 127 0.71 9.70 -2.03
CA GLU A 127 1.85 10.60 -2.00
C GLU A 127 2.36 10.80 -3.42
N CYS A 128 2.51 12.06 -3.84
CA CYS A 128 2.87 12.39 -5.21
C CYS A 128 4.17 13.17 -5.28
N VAL A 129 5.00 12.87 -6.29
CA VAL A 129 6.17 13.65 -6.67
C VAL A 129 5.82 14.36 -7.96
N ILE A 130 5.95 15.68 -7.97
CA ILE A 130 5.66 16.53 -9.12
C ILE A 130 7.00 17.03 -9.68
N PRO A 131 7.59 16.32 -10.66
CA PRO A 131 8.83 16.75 -11.29
C PRO A 131 8.56 17.92 -12.26
N PRO A 132 9.56 18.79 -12.53
CA PRO A 132 9.41 19.91 -13.46
C PRO A 132 9.02 19.44 -14.88
N ASP A 133 9.49 18.26 -15.29
CA ASP A 133 9.24 17.65 -16.60
C ASP A 133 8.04 16.68 -16.62
N GLN A 134 7.04 16.88 -15.74
CA GLN A 134 5.89 15.98 -15.59
C GLN A 134 5.13 15.73 -16.91
N HIS A 135 5.01 16.73 -17.78
CA HIS A 135 4.28 16.59 -19.05
C HIS A 135 4.95 15.59 -20.00
N ILE A 136 6.29 15.50 -19.99
CA ILE A 136 7.04 14.55 -20.81
C ILE A 136 6.77 13.13 -20.32
N LEU A 137 6.85 12.91 -19.00
CA LEU A 137 6.57 11.62 -18.37
C LEU A 137 5.13 11.16 -18.56
N GLN A 138 4.17 12.09 -18.46
CA GLN A 138 2.76 11.80 -18.67
C GLN A 138 2.50 11.34 -20.12
N SER A 139 3.10 12.03 -21.11
CA SER A 139 2.99 11.65 -22.52
C SER A 139 3.58 10.26 -22.77
N GLU A 140 4.75 9.94 -22.22
CA GLU A 140 5.33 8.60 -22.38
C GLU A 140 4.56 7.52 -21.61
N LEU A 141 3.97 7.86 -20.45
CA LEU A 141 3.10 6.95 -19.72
C LEU A 141 1.85 6.58 -20.52
N GLU A 142 1.23 7.56 -21.19
CA GLU A 142 0.04 7.33 -22.02
C GLU A 142 0.37 6.46 -23.24
N LYS A 143 1.47 6.76 -23.95
CA LYS A 143 1.96 5.91 -25.05
C LYS A 143 2.29 4.48 -24.58
N TYR A 144 2.92 4.36 -23.42
CA TYR A 144 3.23 3.06 -22.83
C TYR A 144 1.96 2.28 -22.48
N ALA A 145 0.98 2.94 -21.85
CA ALA A 145 -0.31 2.36 -21.49
C ALA A 145 -1.10 1.87 -22.72
N GLU A 146 -1.13 2.67 -23.78
CA GLU A 146 -1.70 2.29 -25.07
C GLU A 146 -0.97 1.10 -25.70
N GLY A 147 0.36 1.09 -25.66
CA GLY A 147 1.19 0.00 -26.21
C GLY A 147 1.00 -1.34 -25.49
N VAL A 148 0.62 -1.34 -24.21
CA VAL A 148 0.32 -2.56 -23.44
C VAL A 148 -1.18 -2.84 -23.31
N GLU A 149 -2.03 -2.14 -24.08
CA GLU A 149 -3.49 -2.25 -24.04
C GLU A 149 -4.10 -2.13 -22.63
N SER A 150 -3.46 -1.32 -21.76
CA SER A 150 -3.92 -1.09 -20.40
C SER A 150 -4.54 0.29 -20.26
N SER A 151 -5.72 0.35 -19.66
CA SER A 151 -6.36 1.62 -19.32
C SER A 151 -5.78 2.25 -18.05
N CYS A 152 -5.03 1.49 -17.23
CA CYS A 152 -4.59 1.91 -15.91
C CYS A 152 -3.09 1.63 -15.71
N ALA A 153 -2.29 2.68 -15.89
CA ALA A 153 -0.86 2.69 -15.65
C ALA A 153 -0.43 3.85 -14.74
N CYS A 154 0.68 3.69 -14.04
CA CYS A 154 1.34 4.74 -13.27
C CYS A 154 2.84 4.49 -13.13
N VAL A 155 3.61 5.57 -12.95
CA VAL A 155 5.02 5.56 -12.59
C VAL A 155 5.15 5.90 -11.12
N MET A 156 5.90 5.09 -10.38
CA MET A 156 6.13 5.27 -8.96
C MET A 156 7.62 5.27 -8.63
N MET A 157 7.97 6.03 -7.60
CA MET A 157 9.31 6.11 -7.05
C MET A 157 9.23 6.03 -5.53
N ASN A 158 9.89 5.03 -4.94
CA ASN A 158 9.98 4.85 -3.48
C ASN A 158 8.62 4.93 -2.73
N GLY A 159 7.55 4.40 -3.32
CA GLY A 159 6.21 4.45 -2.72
C GLY A 159 5.41 5.73 -2.99
N GLN A 160 5.94 6.65 -3.80
CA GLN A 160 5.26 7.87 -4.23
C GLN A 160 4.92 7.79 -5.72
N VAL A 161 3.80 8.37 -6.12
CA VAL A 161 3.33 8.40 -7.50
C VAL A 161 3.92 9.61 -8.22
N VAL A 162 4.62 9.39 -9.32
CA VAL A 162 5.23 10.45 -10.14
C VAL A 162 4.27 10.89 -11.24
N SER A 163 3.59 9.92 -11.87
CA SER A 163 2.66 10.15 -12.97
C SER A 163 1.67 9.00 -13.04
N GLY A 164 0.44 9.27 -13.47
CA GLY A 164 -0.64 8.30 -13.51
C GLY A 164 -1.61 8.59 -14.64
N THR A 165 -2.13 7.54 -15.26
CA THR A 165 -3.25 7.63 -16.20
C THR A 165 -4.53 8.08 -15.50
N ARG A 166 -5.50 8.61 -16.25
CA ARG A 166 -6.80 9.03 -15.68
C ARG A 166 -7.50 7.90 -14.92
N SER A 167 -7.43 6.68 -15.42
CA SER A 167 -8.04 5.52 -14.76
C SER A 167 -7.37 5.20 -13.43
N PHE A 168 -6.05 5.41 -13.30
CA PHE A 168 -5.34 5.24 -12.04
C PHE A 168 -5.83 6.25 -11.00
N TRP A 169 -5.97 7.53 -11.36
CA TRP A 169 -6.50 8.55 -10.45
C TRP A 169 -7.99 8.40 -10.12
N SER A 170 -8.73 7.59 -10.89
CA SER A 170 -10.13 7.25 -10.61
C SER A 170 -10.30 6.10 -9.59
N LEU A 171 -9.20 5.48 -9.14
CA LEU A 171 -9.22 4.45 -8.11
C LEU A 171 -9.64 5.03 -6.76
N SER A 172 -10.04 4.15 -5.84
CA SER A 172 -10.43 4.59 -4.49
C SER A 172 -9.23 5.12 -3.71
N HIS A 173 -9.49 5.93 -2.68
CA HIS A 173 -8.49 6.40 -1.72
C HIS A 173 -7.67 5.25 -1.12
N THR A 174 -8.32 4.13 -0.80
CA THR A 174 -7.70 2.92 -0.27
C THR A 174 -6.72 2.32 -1.28
N GLU A 175 -7.15 2.16 -2.53
CA GLU A 175 -6.36 1.58 -3.61
C GLU A 175 -5.15 2.47 -3.96
N LEU A 176 -5.36 3.79 -3.99
CA LEU A 176 -4.33 4.79 -4.24
C LEU A 176 -3.23 4.81 -3.17
N VAL A 177 -3.54 4.42 -1.93
CA VAL A 177 -2.56 4.29 -0.85
C VAL A 177 -1.87 2.93 -0.87
N LEU A 178 -2.63 1.85 -1.09
CA LEU A 178 -2.08 0.50 -0.97
C LEU A 178 -1.20 0.09 -2.15
N LEU A 179 -1.49 0.54 -3.38
CA LEU A 179 -0.70 0.17 -4.56
C LEU A 179 0.75 0.69 -4.49
N PRO A 180 1.01 1.98 -4.18
CA PRO A 180 2.37 2.46 -3.98
C PRO A 180 3.08 1.78 -2.80
N LEU A 181 2.34 1.54 -1.73
CA LEU A 181 2.90 0.88 -0.55
C LEU A 181 3.34 -0.55 -0.87
N LEU A 182 2.52 -1.31 -1.59
CA LEU A 182 2.85 -2.65 -2.05
C LEU A 182 4.15 -2.68 -2.87
N VAL A 183 4.35 -1.69 -3.74
CA VAL A 183 5.57 -1.58 -4.54
C VAL A 183 6.77 -1.16 -3.70
N ALA A 184 6.59 -0.27 -2.72
CA ALA A 184 7.67 0.13 -1.82
C ALA A 184 8.16 -1.02 -0.93
N THR A 185 7.26 -1.90 -0.47
CA THR A 185 7.61 -3.00 0.43
C THR A 185 8.26 -4.20 -0.26
N ASN A 186 8.20 -4.27 -1.59
CA ASN A 186 8.69 -5.41 -2.37
C ASN A 186 9.94 -5.04 -3.15
N THR A 187 10.91 -5.95 -3.20
CA THR A 187 12.10 -5.79 -4.04
C THR A 187 11.88 -6.46 -5.40
N PHE A 188 11.93 -5.63 -6.45
CA PHE A 188 11.77 -6.08 -7.83
C PHE A 188 13.12 -6.05 -8.55
N SER A 189 13.50 -7.16 -9.18
CA SER A 189 14.77 -7.27 -9.91
C SER A 189 14.69 -6.70 -11.33
N ALA A 190 13.67 -7.07 -12.10
CA ALA A 190 13.45 -6.58 -13.46
C ALA A 190 11.98 -6.32 -13.74
N ALA A 191 11.14 -7.36 -13.63
CA ALA A 191 9.70 -7.22 -13.67
C ALA A 191 9.02 -8.30 -12.83
N ARG A 192 7.79 -8.04 -12.38
CA ARG A 192 6.93 -9.00 -11.68
C ARG A 192 5.53 -8.96 -12.23
N ASP A 193 4.90 -10.12 -12.13
CA ASP A 193 3.52 -10.38 -12.46
C ASP A 193 2.82 -10.83 -11.18
N LEU A 194 1.83 -10.07 -10.71
CA LEU A 194 1.18 -10.26 -9.42
C LEU A 194 -0.34 -10.19 -9.61
N PRO A 195 -1.11 -11.19 -9.16
CA PRO A 195 -2.54 -11.03 -9.02
C PRO A 195 -2.83 -10.11 -7.83
N ILE A 196 -3.67 -9.10 -8.05
CA ILE A 196 -4.17 -8.21 -7.00
C ILE A 196 -5.69 -8.11 -7.08
N TYR A 197 -6.36 -7.79 -5.98
CA TYR A 197 -7.79 -7.53 -5.96
C TYR A 197 -8.01 -6.09 -5.54
N LEU A 198 -8.85 -5.34 -6.23
CA LEU A 198 -9.06 -3.94 -5.87
C LEU A 198 -10.10 -3.86 -4.75
N PRO A 199 -9.74 -3.47 -3.50
CA PRO A 199 -10.62 -3.66 -2.35
C PRO A 199 -11.99 -2.98 -2.45
N ASP A 200 -12.05 -1.82 -3.12
CA ASP A 200 -13.31 -1.07 -3.28
C ASP A 200 -13.93 -1.33 -4.66
N LYS A 201 -13.11 -1.32 -5.71
CA LYS A 201 -13.61 -1.42 -7.10
C LYS A 201 -14.07 -2.83 -7.46
N SER A 202 -13.28 -3.84 -7.09
CA SER A 202 -13.48 -5.24 -7.49
C SER A 202 -12.79 -6.20 -6.51
N PRO A 203 -13.37 -6.42 -5.32
CA PRO A 203 -12.71 -7.19 -4.25
C PRO A 203 -12.65 -8.70 -4.49
N ASN A 204 -13.45 -9.21 -5.43
CA ASN A 204 -13.58 -10.66 -5.72
C ASN A 204 -12.95 -11.08 -7.05
N VAL A 205 -12.60 -10.13 -7.91
CA VAL A 205 -12.05 -10.42 -9.24
C VAL A 205 -10.58 -10.00 -9.27
N PRO A 206 -9.64 -10.93 -9.53
CA PRO A 206 -8.23 -10.59 -9.58
C PRO A 206 -7.90 -9.80 -10.85
N PHE A 207 -7.17 -8.71 -10.68
CA PHE A 207 -6.47 -7.96 -11.70
C PHE A 207 -5.03 -8.43 -11.78
N ARG A 208 -4.48 -8.39 -12.99
CA ARG A 208 -3.07 -8.68 -13.19
C ARG A 208 -2.28 -7.39 -13.10
N MET A 209 -1.56 -7.22 -11.99
CA MET A 209 -0.64 -6.12 -11.78
C MET A 209 0.75 -6.50 -12.26
N LEU A 210 1.27 -5.69 -13.18
CA LEU A 210 2.59 -5.85 -13.75
C LEU A 210 3.45 -4.70 -13.26
N VAL A 211 4.57 -5.04 -12.65
CA VAL A 211 5.54 -4.09 -12.10
C VAL A 211 6.83 -4.23 -12.88
N VAL A 212 7.27 -3.17 -13.55
CA VAL A 212 8.52 -3.15 -14.32
C VAL A 212 9.46 -2.13 -13.69
N LYS A 213 10.68 -2.56 -13.38
CA LYS A 213 11.73 -1.68 -12.90
C LYS A 213 12.31 -0.91 -14.09
N LEU A 214 12.21 0.42 -14.05
CA LEU A 214 12.74 1.30 -15.10
C LEU A 214 14.17 1.73 -14.78
N THR A 215 14.42 2.18 -13.55
CA THR A 215 15.73 2.62 -13.05
C THR A 215 15.95 2.11 -11.62
N GLY A 216 16.99 2.57 -10.91
CA GLY A 216 17.35 2.10 -9.57
C GLY A 216 16.17 2.03 -8.57
N HIS A 217 15.33 3.07 -8.54
CA HIS A 217 14.22 3.23 -7.60
C HIS A 217 12.88 3.61 -8.25
N VAL A 218 12.79 3.59 -9.59
CA VAL A 218 11.60 3.95 -10.35
C VAL A 218 10.97 2.70 -10.97
N TYR A 219 9.66 2.57 -10.79
CA TYR A 219 8.86 1.45 -11.26
C TYR A 219 7.69 1.95 -12.12
N ALA A 220 7.43 1.29 -13.24
CA ALA A 220 6.18 1.41 -13.97
C ALA A 220 5.24 0.29 -13.53
N ILE A 221 4.00 0.64 -13.24
CA ILE A 221 2.94 -0.28 -12.83
C ILE A 221 1.82 -0.18 -13.85
N THR A 222 1.33 -1.33 -14.28
CA THR A 222 0.20 -1.46 -15.21
C THR A 222 -0.75 -2.52 -14.72
N LEU A 223 -2.05 -2.20 -14.74
CA LEU A 223 -3.12 -3.16 -14.51
C LEU A 223 -3.63 -3.63 -15.87
N CYS A 224 -3.22 -4.82 -16.28
CA CYS A 224 -3.59 -5.38 -17.58
C CYS A 224 -4.55 -6.56 -17.43
N GLY A 225 -5.14 -6.98 -18.54
CA GLY A 225 -5.87 -8.23 -18.65
C GLY A 225 -4.94 -9.44 -18.82
N PRO A 226 -5.45 -10.55 -19.41
CA PRO A 226 -4.64 -11.74 -19.67
C PRO A 226 -3.50 -11.50 -20.67
N THR A 227 -3.65 -10.51 -21.54
CA THR A 227 -2.64 -10.02 -22.49
C THR A 227 -2.19 -8.61 -22.06
N PRO A 228 -0.94 -8.19 -22.31
CA PRO A 228 0.20 -8.89 -22.96
C PRO A 228 1.10 -9.70 -22.02
N THR A 229 2.02 -10.52 -22.56
CA THR A 229 2.95 -11.35 -21.77
C THR A 229 4.02 -10.51 -21.06
N LEU A 230 4.63 -11.04 -19.98
CA LEU A 230 5.66 -10.33 -19.22
C LEU A 230 6.85 -9.89 -20.10
N THR A 231 7.25 -10.72 -21.06
CA THR A 231 8.35 -10.41 -21.99
C THR A 231 8.00 -9.27 -22.94
N GLU A 232 6.74 -9.19 -23.38
CA GLU A 232 6.29 -8.09 -24.24
C GLU A 232 6.27 -6.77 -23.51
N ILE A 233 5.86 -6.79 -22.25
CA ILE A 233 5.84 -5.61 -21.40
C ILE A 233 7.24 -5.09 -21.12
N ILE A 234 8.19 -5.97 -20.79
CA ILE A 234 9.58 -5.58 -20.59
C ILE A 234 10.13 -4.91 -21.85
N ARG A 235 9.86 -5.48 -23.04
CA ARG A 235 10.28 -4.91 -24.32
C ARG A 235 9.62 -3.55 -24.61
N SER A 236 8.32 -3.44 -24.37
CA SER A 236 7.57 -2.20 -24.53
C SER A 236 8.09 -1.13 -23.58
N ALA A 237 8.38 -1.49 -22.33
CA ALA A 237 8.94 -0.58 -21.35
C ALA A 237 10.33 -0.10 -21.79
N SER A 238 11.22 -0.99 -22.25
CA SER A 238 12.54 -0.58 -22.76
C SER A 238 12.41 0.38 -23.95
N SER A 239 11.44 0.17 -24.85
CA SER A 239 11.24 1.04 -26.01
C SER A 239 10.62 2.40 -25.64
N SER A 240 9.61 2.43 -24.77
CA SER A 240 8.88 3.64 -24.40
C SER A 240 9.66 4.53 -23.43
N TRP A 241 10.43 3.94 -22.50
CA TRP A 241 11.12 4.70 -21.47
C TRP A 241 12.56 5.07 -21.82
N ALA A 242 13.17 4.47 -22.86
CA ALA A 242 14.52 4.81 -23.31
C ALA A 242 14.73 6.31 -23.62
N PRO A 243 13.81 7.02 -24.30
CA PRO A 243 14.00 8.45 -24.62
C PRO A 243 14.02 9.35 -23.38
N VAL A 244 13.35 8.95 -22.29
CA VAL A 244 13.16 9.74 -21.08
C VAL A 244 14.00 9.24 -19.90
N TYR A 245 14.93 8.33 -20.14
CA TYR A 245 15.75 7.70 -19.11
C TYR A 245 16.49 8.72 -18.23
N GLN A 246 17.07 9.77 -18.83
CA GLN A 246 17.77 10.84 -18.09
C GLN A 246 16.83 11.64 -17.16
N VAL A 247 15.58 11.84 -17.58
CA VAL A 247 14.56 12.49 -16.75
C VAL A 247 14.24 11.58 -15.55
N LEU A 248 14.05 10.28 -15.78
CA LEU A 248 13.80 9.30 -14.71
C LEU A 248 14.93 9.26 -13.68
N GLU A 249 16.20 9.31 -14.11
CA GLU A 249 17.33 9.40 -13.18
C GLU A 249 17.33 10.73 -12.42
N SER A 250 17.04 11.85 -13.08
CA SER A 250 17.02 13.17 -12.45
C SER A 250 15.95 13.27 -11.34
N ILE A 251 14.81 12.59 -11.48
CA ILE A 251 13.75 12.58 -10.46
C ILE A 251 14.22 11.91 -9.16
N THR A 252 15.13 10.94 -9.23
CA THR A 252 15.68 10.31 -8.01
C THR A 252 16.43 11.30 -7.11
N THR A 253 16.92 12.41 -7.67
CA THR A 253 17.59 13.48 -6.92
C THR A 253 16.63 14.43 -6.20
N LEU A 254 15.32 14.34 -6.48
CA LEU A 254 14.28 15.19 -5.88
C LEU A 254 13.82 14.66 -4.51
N LEU A 255 14.27 13.47 -4.11
CA LEU A 255 13.94 12.90 -2.81
C LEU A 255 14.70 13.62 -1.67
N PRO A 256 14.08 13.77 -0.48
CA PRO A 256 12.74 13.32 -0.11
C PRO A 256 11.62 14.36 -0.33
N TRP A 257 11.95 15.63 -0.60
CA TRP A 257 10.98 16.74 -0.49
C TRP A 257 10.39 17.24 -1.81
N ASN A 258 10.70 16.57 -2.92
CA ASN A 258 10.37 17.06 -4.25
C ASN A 258 10.93 18.47 -4.51
N ILE A 259 12.08 18.78 -3.89
CA ILE A 259 12.80 20.05 -4.02
C ILE A 259 14.04 19.77 -4.86
N ALA A 260 14.25 20.56 -5.91
CA ALA A 260 15.47 20.48 -6.69
C ALA A 260 16.69 20.74 -5.78
N PRO A 261 17.77 19.95 -5.86
CA PRO A 261 18.95 20.12 -5.00
C PRO A 261 19.52 21.54 -5.01
N GLY A 262 19.42 22.24 -6.14
CA GLY A 262 19.85 23.63 -6.29
C GLY A 262 18.97 24.67 -5.59
N LEU A 263 17.70 24.34 -5.33
CA LEU A 263 16.82 25.17 -4.48
C LEU A 263 17.02 24.82 -3.01
N LEU A 264 17.24 23.54 -2.69
CA LEU A 264 17.53 23.10 -1.33
C LEU A 264 18.79 23.75 -0.76
N SER A 265 19.84 23.92 -1.58
CA SER A 265 21.07 24.61 -1.18
C SER A 265 20.93 26.12 -1.02
N GLN A 266 19.83 26.71 -1.51
CA GLN A 266 19.51 28.13 -1.35
C GLN A 266 18.52 28.39 -0.20
N ILE A 267 17.84 27.35 0.28
CA ILE A 267 16.93 27.46 1.42
C ILE A 267 17.75 27.39 2.70
N ASP A 268 17.61 28.41 3.54
CA ASP A 268 18.28 28.50 4.83
C ASP A 268 17.89 27.30 5.70
N HIS A 269 18.88 26.64 6.30
CA HIS A 269 18.69 25.46 7.17
C HIS A 269 17.76 25.72 8.35
N SER A 270 17.55 26.99 8.72
CA SER A 270 16.58 27.40 9.75
C SER A 270 15.11 27.24 9.35
N VAL A 271 14.81 27.03 8.06
CA VAL A 271 13.43 26.93 7.54
C VAL A 271 12.93 25.47 7.47
N ILE A 272 13.83 24.48 7.39
CA ILE A 272 13.45 23.08 7.12
C ILE A 272 13.28 22.24 8.41
N GLY A 273 13.77 22.71 9.56
CA GLY A 273 13.56 22.04 10.86
C GLY A 273 14.46 20.84 11.10
#